data_AF-A0A1M4PJJ1-F1
#
_entry.id   AF-A0A1M4PJJ1-F1
#
_cell.length_a   1.000
_cell.length_b   1.000
_cell.length_c   1.000
_cell.angle_alpha   90.00
_cell.angle_beta   90.00
_cell.angle_gamma   90.00
#
_symmetry.space_group_name_H-M   'P 1'
#
loop_
_entity.id
_entity.type
_entity.pdbx_description
1 polymer ?
#
loop_
_entity_poly.entity_id
_entity_poly.type
_entity_poly.pdbx_seq_one_letter_code
_entity_poly.pdbx_strand_id
1 'polypeptide(L)'
;MYPIFQIVYYSIYNILSILKSPFFWIVVGIIYLQYRKIGEMEKGILGEYQKSPIYNVFISTLYGLMGGILGSIIFITFGISINPKDFYFILPLALLLSMVHPRFMCFSYAGGIVSLVSLILGWPSINVSEIMFVIGVLHLVESFLILVDGRNNKIPIFMEKQREIIGGFTMNRFWPVPFSIFVNNGYVYPITIMAILGYGDFALANFPEKKSRETASALSLFSIILLILSRLSIENHFYKYVAAIFAPLAHEVIIAIGRRKEEKGDYLFTPVEHGLRVLDTLPNSVGGKIGLNPGDIILSINGHRVYSREDIEDILFFRPKFIWLDVFDIKKGMVTKEYKNYQVGINNLGIVVVSNIPDQIFIVEESKAPVVRLINRFKNKKSKLKN
;
A
#
# COMPACT_ATOMS: atom_id res chain seq x y z
N MET A 1 37.64 -6.73 -6.21
CA MET A 1 36.48 -6.89 -5.30
C MET A 1 36.43 -5.64 -4.43
N TYR A 2 35.43 -4.77 -4.57
CA TYR A 2 35.30 -3.65 -3.64
C TYR A 2 35.05 -4.24 -2.24
N PRO A 3 35.75 -3.78 -1.19
CA PRO A 3 35.39 -4.14 0.17
C PRO A 3 33.91 -3.83 0.38
N ILE A 4 33.14 -4.76 0.97
CA ILE A 4 31.71 -4.56 1.24
C ILE A 4 31.46 -3.22 1.95
N PHE A 5 32.38 -2.82 2.84
CA PHE A 5 32.37 -1.51 3.49
C PHE A 5 32.39 -0.31 2.52
N GLN A 6 33.16 -0.38 1.42
CA GLN A 6 33.16 0.66 0.40
C GLN A 6 31.82 0.71 -0.33
N ILE A 7 31.24 -0.45 -0.70
CA ILE A 7 29.94 -0.50 -1.37
C ILE A 7 28.85 0.14 -0.49
N VAL A 8 28.82 -0.21 0.79
CA VAL A 8 27.87 0.36 1.76
C VAL A 8 28.10 1.86 1.91
N TYR A 9 29.35 2.30 2.08
CA TYR A 9 29.71 3.71 2.22
C TYR A 9 29.28 4.53 1.00
N TYR A 10 29.64 4.10 -0.22
CA TYR A 10 29.27 4.79 -1.45
C TYR A 10 27.77 4.77 -1.69
N SER A 11 27.08 3.67 -1.36
CA SER A 11 25.62 3.60 -1.45
C SER A 11 24.99 4.67 -0.55
N ILE A 12 25.38 4.73 0.73
CA ILE A 12 24.85 5.75 1.66
C ILE A 12 25.17 7.17 1.15
N TYR A 13 26.42 7.42 0.76
CA TYR A 13 26.83 8.74 0.28
C TYR A 13 26.05 9.19 -0.95
N ASN A 14 25.92 8.32 -1.97
CA ASN A 14 25.21 8.62 -3.22
C ASN A 14 23.70 8.78 -3.01
N ILE A 15 23.11 8.04 -2.07
CA ILE A 15 21.71 8.20 -1.72
C ILE A 15 21.47 9.50 -0.96
N LEU A 16 22.34 9.88 -0.04
CA LEU A 16 22.17 11.16 0.68
C LEU A 16 22.46 12.38 -0.21
N SER A 17 23.35 12.24 -1.20
CA SER A 17 23.65 13.35 -2.13
C SER A 17 22.44 13.72 -3.01
N ILE A 18 21.52 12.78 -3.27
CA ILE A 18 20.29 13.02 -4.06
C ILE A 18 19.37 14.07 -3.41
N LEU A 19 19.48 14.27 -2.09
CA LEU A 19 18.70 15.29 -1.36
C LEU A 19 19.00 16.72 -1.85
N LYS A 20 20.15 16.92 -2.49
CA LYS A 20 20.55 18.19 -3.12
C LYS A 20 19.93 18.37 -4.52
N SER A 21 19.39 17.30 -5.11
CA SER A 21 18.82 17.33 -6.46
C SER A 21 17.41 17.93 -6.46
N PRO A 22 17.11 18.91 -7.32
CA PRO A 22 15.74 19.40 -7.50
C PRO A 22 14.76 18.30 -7.92
N PHE A 23 15.23 17.32 -8.70
CA PHE A 23 14.39 16.22 -9.18
C PHE A 23 13.87 15.34 -8.04
N PHE A 24 14.67 15.13 -6.99
CA PHE A 24 14.23 14.42 -5.79
C PHE A 24 13.02 15.10 -5.15
N TRP A 25 13.09 16.43 -4.99
CA TRP A 25 12.01 17.21 -4.39
C TRP A 25 10.75 17.30 -5.26
N ILE A 26 10.88 17.22 -6.59
CA ILE A 26 9.74 17.06 -7.49
C ILE A 26 9.01 15.74 -7.21
N VAL A 27 9.75 14.63 -7.10
CA VAL A 27 9.18 13.31 -6.79
C VAL A 27 8.50 13.33 -5.41
N VAL A 28 9.16 13.88 -4.39
CA VAL A 28 8.58 14.05 -3.05
C VAL A 28 7.31 14.92 -3.10
N GLY A 29 7.29 15.98 -3.91
CA GLY A 29 6.12 16.81 -4.16
C GLY A 29 4.95 16.04 -4.77
N ILE A 30 5.21 15.17 -5.75
CA ILE A 30 4.17 14.28 -6.32
C ILE A 30 3.61 13.35 -5.25
N ILE A 31 4.47 12.78 -4.40
CA ILE A 31 4.05 11.90 -3.29
C ILE A 31 3.23 12.69 -2.26
N TYR A 32 3.60 13.95 -1.97
CA TYR A 32 2.79 14.83 -1.12
C TYR A 32 1.38 15.04 -1.68
N LEU A 33 1.23 15.26 -2.99
CA LEU A 33 -0.08 15.40 -3.63
C LEU A 33 -0.91 14.11 -3.48
N GLN A 34 -0.29 12.93 -3.57
CA GLN A 34 -0.97 11.65 -3.33
C GLN A 34 -1.43 11.53 -1.87
N TYR A 35 -0.56 11.82 -0.90
CA TYR A 35 -0.93 11.75 0.52
C TYR A 35 -1.95 12.81 0.92
N ARG A 36 -1.94 13.99 0.31
CA ARG A 36 -2.97 14.99 0.50
C ARG A 36 -4.34 14.47 0.04
N LYS A 37 -4.41 13.90 -1.17
CA LYS A 37 -5.65 13.31 -1.70
C LYS A 37 -6.17 12.17 -0.81
N ILE A 38 -5.28 11.31 -0.34
CA ILE A 38 -5.63 10.21 0.57
C ILE A 38 -6.10 10.76 1.93
N GLY A 39 -5.42 11.77 2.46
CA GLY A 39 -5.81 12.41 3.71
C GLY A 39 -7.16 13.15 3.61
N GLU A 40 -7.47 13.77 2.48
CA GLU A 40 -8.80 14.39 2.27
C GLU A 40 -9.91 13.33 2.29
N MET A 41 -9.65 12.14 1.74
CA MET A 41 -10.57 11.00 1.83
C MET A 41 -10.68 10.46 3.26
N GLU A 42 -9.56 10.32 3.97
CA GLU A 42 -9.52 9.92 5.39
C GLU A 42 -10.36 10.89 6.25
N LYS A 43 -10.12 12.20 6.10
CA LYS A 43 -10.89 13.23 6.80
C LYS A 43 -12.37 13.19 6.45
N GLY A 44 -12.71 12.86 5.20
CA GLY A 44 -14.12 12.67 4.79
C GLY A 44 -14.81 11.51 5.51
N ILE A 45 -14.06 10.45 5.83
CA ILE A 45 -14.58 9.25 6.52
C ILE A 45 -14.58 9.44 8.04
N LEU A 46 -13.51 10.02 8.58
CA LEU A 46 -13.23 10.08 10.02
C LEU A 46 -13.54 11.44 10.67
N GLY A 47 -13.82 12.46 9.87
CA GLY A 47 -13.94 13.87 10.31
C GLY A 47 -12.58 14.56 10.54
N GLU A 48 -11.54 13.79 10.88
CA GLU A 48 -10.20 14.27 11.19
C GLU A 48 -9.11 13.41 10.51
N TYR A 49 -7.89 13.95 10.45
CA TYR A 49 -6.72 13.21 9.97
C TYR A 49 -6.18 12.31 11.08
N GLN A 50 -5.92 11.02 10.80
CA GLN A 50 -5.19 10.22 11.78
C GLN A 50 -3.73 10.66 11.88
N LYS A 51 -3.13 10.97 10.73
CA LYS A 51 -1.76 11.49 10.61
C LYS A 51 -1.72 12.57 9.55
N SER A 52 -0.89 13.59 9.75
CA SER A 52 -0.77 14.66 8.75
C SER A 52 -0.16 14.11 7.44
N PRO A 53 -0.58 14.61 6.26
CA PRO A 53 0.04 14.24 4.99
C PRO A 53 1.56 14.47 4.97
N ILE A 54 2.03 15.52 5.64
CA ILE A 54 3.46 15.85 5.76
C ILE A 54 4.21 14.77 6.55
N TYR A 55 3.64 14.30 7.66
CA TYR A 55 4.22 13.21 8.44
C TYR A 55 4.32 11.93 7.60
N ASN A 56 3.28 11.60 6.83
CA ASN A 56 3.31 10.44 5.94
C ASN A 56 4.38 10.56 4.85
N VAL A 57 4.57 11.74 4.25
CA VAL A 57 5.66 12.01 3.30
C VAL A 57 7.03 11.84 3.95
N PHE A 58 7.22 12.38 5.16
CA PHE A 58 8.49 12.28 5.88
C PHE A 58 8.86 10.81 6.15
N ILE A 59 7.93 10.04 6.71
CA ILE A 59 8.13 8.62 7.00
C ILE A 59 8.36 7.82 5.72
N SER A 60 7.58 8.08 4.67
CA SER A 60 7.76 7.39 3.38
C SER A 60 9.11 7.70 2.75
N THR A 61 9.58 8.94 2.88
CA THR A 61 10.89 9.35 2.36
C THR A 61 12.01 8.66 3.14
N LEU A 62 11.92 8.62 4.47
CA LEU A 62 12.90 7.93 5.31
C LEU A 62 13.03 6.45 4.93
N TYR A 63 11.91 5.73 4.85
CA TYR A 63 11.93 4.33 4.42
C TYR A 63 12.36 4.18 2.96
N GLY A 64 11.96 5.08 2.06
CA GLY A 64 12.38 5.09 0.67
C GLY A 64 13.90 5.22 0.49
N LEU A 65 14.56 6.06 1.28
CA LEU A 65 16.02 6.16 1.32
C LEU A 65 16.67 4.86 1.83
N MET A 66 16.09 4.22 2.86
CA MET A 66 16.57 2.92 3.35
C MET A 66 16.44 1.82 2.29
N GLY A 67 15.29 1.74 1.61
CA GLY A 67 15.07 0.83 0.49
C GLY A 67 16.02 1.12 -0.68
N GLY A 68 16.33 2.39 -0.91
CA GLY A 68 17.30 2.85 -1.89
C GLY A 68 18.72 2.39 -1.63
N ILE A 69 19.18 2.49 -0.38
CA ILE A 69 20.47 1.97 0.07
C ILE A 69 20.51 0.44 -0.10
N LEU A 70 19.45 -0.26 0.31
CA LEU A 70 19.33 -1.72 0.15
C LEU A 70 19.44 -2.14 -1.32
N GLY A 71 18.67 -1.50 -2.21
CA GLY A 71 18.73 -1.75 -3.65
C GLY A 71 20.12 -1.47 -4.24
N SER A 72 20.75 -0.36 -3.83
CA SER A 72 22.10 0.02 -4.27
C SER A 72 23.15 -1.03 -3.91
N ILE A 73 23.12 -1.52 -2.66
CA ILE A 73 24.04 -2.55 -2.20
C ILE A 73 23.89 -3.81 -3.06
N ILE A 74 22.65 -4.23 -3.35
CA ILE A 74 22.39 -5.42 -4.16
C ILE A 74 22.90 -5.19 -5.60
N PHE A 75 22.53 -4.09 -6.25
CA PHE A 75 22.96 -3.82 -7.63
C PHE A 75 24.48 -3.78 -7.78
N ILE A 76 25.16 -3.09 -6.88
CA ILE A 76 26.62 -2.92 -6.94
C ILE A 76 27.33 -4.24 -6.61
N THR A 77 26.85 -5.00 -5.61
CA THR A 77 27.45 -6.28 -5.22
C THR A 77 27.38 -7.31 -6.35
N PHE A 78 26.25 -7.35 -7.06
CA PHE A 78 26.07 -8.25 -8.21
C PHE A 78 26.64 -7.70 -9.52
N GLY A 79 27.24 -6.50 -9.50
CA GLY A 79 27.92 -5.92 -10.66
C GLY A 79 26.99 -5.67 -11.85
N ILE A 80 25.71 -5.41 -11.59
CA ILE A 80 24.72 -5.22 -12.66
C ILE A 80 24.91 -3.86 -13.30
N SER A 81 25.17 -3.86 -14.60
CA SER A 81 25.21 -2.65 -15.43
C SER A 81 24.02 -2.63 -16.35
N ILE A 82 23.27 -1.54 -16.40
CA ILE A 82 22.14 -1.40 -17.34
C ILE A 82 22.53 -0.56 -18.55
N ASN A 83 21.99 -0.88 -19.71
CA ASN A 83 21.99 0.03 -20.85
C ASN A 83 20.69 0.86 -20.84
N PRO A 84 20.74 2.21 -20.85
CA PRO A 84 19.53 3.03 -20.85
C PRO A 84 18.60 2.75 -22.03
N LYS A 85 19.17 2.32 -23.17
CA LYS A 85 18.42 1.97 -24.39
C LYS A 85 17.47 0.79 -24.17
N ASP A 86 17.80 -0.11 -23.26
CA ASP A 86 16.98 -1.30 -22.96
C ASP A 86 15.61 -0.91 -22.37
N PHE A 87 15.53 0.26 -21.74
CA PHE A 87 14.31 0.77 -21.11
C PHE A 87 13.46 1.68 -22.01
N TYR A 88 13.94 2.01 -23.22
CA TYR A 88 13.24 2.94 -24.12
C TYR A 88 11.85 2.43 -24.54
N PHE A 89 11.67 1.12 -24.68
CA PHE A 89 10.36 0.52 -25.01
C PHE A 89 9.57 0.10 -23.77
N ILE A 90 10.26 -0.22 -22.67
CA ILE A 90 9.63 -0.65 -21.42
C ILE A 90 8.84 0.51 -20.79
N LEU A 91 9.43 1.70 -20.70
CA LEU A 91 8.79 2.84 -20.03
C LEU A 91 7.51 3.31 -20.73
N PRO A 92 7.49 3.55 -22.06
CA PRO A 92 6.25 3.91 -22.76
C PRO A 92 5.20 2.80 -22.67
N LEU A 93 5.60 1.53 -22.79
CA LEU A 93 4.66 0.42 -22.68
C LEU A 93 4.04 0.33 -21.27
N ALA A 94 4.83 0.52 -20.20
CA ALA A 94 4.32 0.58 -18.84
C ALA A 94 3.28 1.69 -18.66
N LEU A 95 3.53 2.87 -19.23
CA LEU A 95 2.57 3.97 -19.24
C LEU A 95 1.30 3.63 -20.04
N LEU A 96 1.42 3.04 -21.22
CA LEU A 96 0.27 2.61 -22.03
C LEU A 96 -0.59 1.57 -21.30
N LEU A 97 0.03 0.54 -20.73
CA LEU A 97 -0.67 -0.48 -19.95
C LEU A 97 -1.39 0.11 -18.74
N SER A 98 -0.79 1.12 -18.09
CA SER A 98 -1.42 1.82 -16.96
C SER A 98 -2.73 2.54 -17.33
N MET A 99 -2.92 2.90 -18.61
CA MET A 99 -4.17 3.51 -19.09
C MET A 99 -5.34 2.52 -19.06
N VAL A 100 -5.07 1.22 -19.25
CA VAL A 100 -6.06 0.14 -19.10
C VAL A 100 -6.42 0.00 -17.62
N HIS A 101 -5.42 -0.14 -16.77
CA HIS A 101 -5.61 -0.14 -15.32
C HIS A 101 -4.28 0.25 -14.64
N PRO A 102 -4.28 1.15 -13.62
CA PRO A 102 -3.05 1.64 -13.00
C PRO A 102 -2.11 0.53 -12.48
N ARG A 103 -2.68 -0.62 -12.07
CA ARG A 103 -1.94 -1.82 -11.66
C ARG A 103 -0.92 -2.31 -12.70
N PHE A 104 -1.17 -2.12 -14.00
CA PHE A 104 -0.28 -2.60 -15.06
C PHE A 104 0.89 -1.65 -15.35
N MET A 105 1.06 -0.59 -14.55
CA MET A 105 2.24 0.28 -14.61
C MET A 105 3.52 -0.43 -14.13
N CYS A 106 3.40 -1.52 -13.36
CA CYS A 106 4.55 -2.24 -12.84
C CYS A 106 5.46 -2.77 -13.97
N PHE A 107 6.77 -2.64 -13.79
CA PHE A 107 7.76 -3.05 -14.78
C PHE A 107 7.80 -4.57 -15.01
N SER A 108 7.23 -5.39 -14.12
CA SER A 108 7.07 -6.83 -14.37
C SER A 108 6.24 -7.11 -15.63
N TYR A 109 5.20 -6.32 -15.88
CA TYR A 109 4.37 -6.43 -17.09
C TYR A 109 5.11 -5.97 -18.34
N ALA A 110 5.48 -4.69 -18.39
CA ALA A 110 6.11 -4.13 -19.58
C ALA A 110 7.47 -4.77 -19.88
N GLY A 111 8.29 -4.98 -18.85
CA GLY A 111 9.60 -5.63 -18.98
C GLY A 111 9.49 -7.09 -19.44
N GLY A 112 8.52 -7.84 -18.91
CA GLY A 112 8.24 -9.21 -19.36
C GLY A 112 7.80 -9.25 -20.82
N ILE A 113 6.83 -8.41 -21.21
CA ILE A 113 6.32 -8.33 -22.59
C ILE A 113 7.43 -7.93 -23.57
N VAL A 114 8.16 -6.84 -23.30
CA VAL A 114 9.24 -6.37 -24.19
C VAL A 114 10.36 -7.41 -24.29
N SER A 115 10.68 -8.11 -23.18
CA SER A 115 11.66 -9.19 -23.21
C SER A 115 11.22 -10.38 -24.07
N LEU A 116 9.96 -10.80 -23.98
CA LEU A 116 9.44 -11.88 -24.83
C LEU A 116 9.43 -11.48 -26.30
N VAL A 117 9.01 -10.25 -26.61
CA VAL A 117 9.05 -9.71 -27.97
C VAL A 117 10.47 -9.68 -28.50
N SER A 118 11.43 -9.22 -27.69
CA SER A 118 12.86 -9.23 -28.02
C SER A 118 13.39 -10.65 -28.31
N LEU A 119 13.03 -11.63 -27.48
CA LEU A 119 13.49 -13.01 -27.63
C LEU A 119 12.91 -13.69 -28.88
N ILE A 120 11.63 -13.44 -29.19
CA ILE A 120 10.92 -14.10 -30.31
C ILE A 120 11.22 -13.40 -31.64
N LEU A 121 11.18 -12.07 -31.67
CA LEU A 121 11.31 -11.28 -32.90
C LEU A 121 12.72 -10.75 -33.13
N GLY A 122 13.62 -10.84 -32.15
CA GLY A 122 14.95 -10.24 -32.20
C GLY A 122 14.97 -8.72 -32.06
N TRP A 123 13.82 -8.09 -31.83
CA TRP A 123 13.69 -6.63 -31.71
C TRP A 123 12.64 -6.27 -30.65
N PRO A 124 12.87 -5.27 -29.79
CA PRO A 124 14.10 -4.48 -29.67
C PRO A 124 15.27 -5.31 -29.11
N SER A 125 16.51 -4.97 -29.47
CA SER A 125 17.69 -5.63 -28.90
C SER A 125 17.93 -5.12 -27.48
N ILE A 126 17.59 -5.92 -26.47
CA ILE A 126 17.71 -5.56 -25.05
C ILE A 126 18.41 -6.66 -24.25
N ASN A 127 18.98 -6.33 -23.10
CA ASN A 127 19.48 -7.33 -22.16
C ASN A 127 18.38 -7.83 -21.23
N VAL A 128 17.71 -8.92 -21.62
CA VAL A 128 16.64 -9.55 -20.83
C VAL A 128 17.11 -9.92 -19.42
N SER A 129 18.33 -10.43 -19.28
CA SER A 129 18.85 -10.90 -17.98
C SER A 129 18.97 -9.75 -16.99
N GLU A 130 19.56 -8.63 -17.40
CA GLU A 130 19.72 -7.44 -16.57
C GLU A 130 18.39 -6.76 -16.26
N ILE A 131 17.47 -6.67 -17.23
CA ILE A 131 16.11 -6.15 -17.00
C ILE A 131 15.40 -6.98 -15.93
N MET A 132 15.42 -8.31 -16.05
CA MET A 132 14.78 -9.21 -15.07
C MET A 132 15.44 -9.09 -13.70
N PHE A 133 16.76 -8.85 -13.66
CA PHE A 133 17.47 -8.61 -12.40
C PHE A 133 16.97 -7.31 -11.73
N VAL A 134 16.87 -6.22 -12.49
CA VAL A 134 16.36 -4.93 -12.00
C VAL A 134 14.94 -5.07 -11.46
N ILE A 135 14.06 -5.75 -12.20
CA ILE A 135 12.69 -6.03 -11.75
C ILE A 135 12.71 -6.82 -10.44
N GLY A 136 13.54 -7.86 -10.34
CA GLY A 136 13.68 -8.66 -9.12
C GLY A 136 14.15 -7.85 -7.91
N VAL A 137 15.18 -7.01 -8.06
CA VAL A 137 15.69 -6.17 -6.97
C VAL A 137 14.65 -5.14 -6.53
N LEU A 138 13.97 -4.47 -7.47
CA LEU A 138 12.98 -3.46 -7.13
C LEU A 138 11.78 -4.05 -6.36
N HIS A 139 11.29 -5.24 -6.73
CA HIS A 139 10.23 -5.91 -5.98
C HIS A 139 10.72 -6.46 -4.63
N LEU A 140 12.00 -6.84 -4.51
CA LEU A 140 12.57 -7.21 -3.21
C LEU A 140 12.62 -6.01 -2.27
N VAL A 141 13.02 -4.85 -2.78
CA VAL A 141 12.98 -3.57 -2.04
C VAL A 141 11.54 -3.20 -1.69
N GLU A 142 10.60 -3.33 -2.62
CA GLU A 142 9.18 -3.11 -2.37
C GLU A 142 8.65 -4.02 -1.24
N SER A 143 8.98 -5.31 -1.29
CA SER A 143 8.64 -6.28 -0.25
C SER A 143 9.16 -5.85 1.12
N PHE A 144 10.41 -5.39 1.20
CA PHE A 144 10.98 -4.86 2.44
C PHE A 144 10.20 -3.63 2.94
N LEU A 145 9.87 -2.69 2.05
CA LEU A 145 9.11 -1.48 2.38
C LEU A 145 7.69 -1.81 2.85
N ILE A 146 7.01 -2.77 2.22
CA ILE A 146 5.70 -3.27 2.65
C ILE A 146 5.80 -3.89 4.05
N LEU A 147 6.86 -4.64 4.33
CA LEU A 147 7.03 -5.28 5.64
C LEU A 147 7.17 -4.25 6.78
N VAL A 148 7.92 -3.17 6.56
CA VAL A 148 8.23 -2.17 7.61
C VAL A 148 7.22 -1.03 7.67
N ASP A 149 6.62 -0.65 6.54
CA ASP A 149 5.79 0.55 6.41
C ASP A 149 4.43 0.31 5.72
N GLY A 150 4.18 -0.87 5.16
CA GLY A 150 2.95 -1.17 4.41
C GLY A 150 1.66 -1.10 5.22
N ARG A 151 1.72 -1.43 6.52
CA ARG A 151 0.57 -1.30 7.45
C ARG A 151 0.29 0.15 7.89
N ASN A 152 1.24 1.05 7.71
CA ASN A 152 1.10 2.43 8.18
C ASN A 152 0.09 3.16 7.27
N ASN A 153 -0.66 4.11 7.82
CA ASN A 153 -1.69 4.85 7.07
C ASN A 153 -2.84 3.95 6.52
N LYS A 154 -3.23 2.93 7.29
CA LYS A 154 -4.49 2.22 7.07
C LYS A 154 -5.67 3.18 7.28
N ILE A 155 -6.65 3.13 6.40
CA ILE A 155 -7.87 3.93 6.50
C ILE A 155 -9.05 2.96 6.57
N PRO A 156 -9.94 3.08 7.57
CA PRO A 156 -11.13 2.24 7.63
C PRO A 156 -12.03 2.57 6.45
N ILE A 157 -12.56 1.53 5.82
CA ILE A 157 -13.47 1.61 4.68
C ILE A 157 -14.67 0.71 4.94
N PHE A 158 -15.76 1.03 4.26
CA PHE A 158 -16.96 0.22 4.26
C PHE A 158 -17.28 -0.18 2.83
N MET A 159 -17.71 -1.42 2.67
CA MET A 159 -18.13 -1.94 1.38
C MET A 159 -19.41 -2.75 1.55
N GLU A 160 -20.27 -2.67 0.55
CA GLU A 160 -21.43 -3.54 0.48
C GLU A 160 -21.03 -4.87 -0.18
N LYS A 161 -21.21 -5.98 0.53
CA LYS A 161 -21.02 -7.33 0.01
C LYS A 161 -22.19 -8.20 0.44
N GLN A 162 -22.77 -8.93 -0.52
CA GLN A 162 -23.89 -9.84 -0.26
C GLN A 162 -25.09 -9.19 0.47
N ARG A 163 -25.36 -7.90 0.22
CA ARG A 163 -26.39 -7.07 0.88
C ARG A 163 -26.12 -6.75 2.36
N GLU A 164 -24.91 -6.98 2.83
CA GLU A 164 -24.44 -6.55 4.15
C GLU A 164 -23.35 -5.48 4.02
N ILE A 165 -23.32 -4.57 4.98
CA ILE A 165 -22.24 -3.59 5.11
C ILE A 165 -21.11 -4.23 5.88
N ILE A 166 -19.98 -4.44 5.22
CA ILE A 166 -18.76 -4.95 5.85
C ILE A 166 -17.77 -3.81 6.05
N GLY A 167 -17.12 -3.80 7.21
CA GLY A 167 -15.96 -2.96 7.48
C GLY A 167 -14.68 -3.60 6.93
N GLY A 168 -13.67 -2.76 6.72
CA GLY A 168 -12.34 -3.20 6.37
C GLY A 168 -11.37 -2.04 6.36
N PHE A 169 -10.19 -2.25 5.78
CA PHE A 169 -9.15 -1.24 5.68
C PHE A 169 -8.59 -1.18 4.26
N THR A 170 -8.30 0.02 3.79
CA THR A 170 -7.40 0.23 2.65
C THR A 170 -6.03 0.65 3.14
N MET A 171 -4.98 0.16 2.50
CA MET A 171 -3.59 0.51 2.76
C MET A 171 -2.97 1.06 1.48
N ASN A 172 -2.45 2.29 1.52
CA ASN A 172 -1.79 2.91 0.39
C ASN A 172 -0.51 3.61 0.84
N ARG A 173 0.63 3.19 0.30
CA ARG A 173 1.96 3.76 0.55
C ARG A 173 2.69 4.04 -0.75
N PHE A 174 3.43 5.15 -0.77
CA PHE A 174 4.29 5.53 -1.88
C PHE A 174 5.65 5.95 -1.35
N TRP A 175 6.72 5.30 -1.81
CA TRP A 175 8.09 5.54 -1.38
C TRP A 175 8.91 6.12 -2.52
N PRO A 176 9.59 7.27 -2.32
CA PRO A 176 10.63 7.73 -3.23
C PRO A 176 11.90 6.92 -2.97
N VAL A 177 12.29 6.08 -3.92
CA VAL A 177 13.42 5.15 -3.78
C VAL A 177 14.53 5.56 -4.74
N PRO A 178 15.47 6.44 -4.31
CA PRO A 178 16.71 6.64 -5.05
C PRO A 178 17.58 5.39 -4.90
N PHE A 179 18.12 4.84 -5.98
CA PHE A 179 19.07 3.72 -5.92
C PHE A 179 20.23 3.94 -6.88
N SER A 180 21.42 3.52 -6.49
CA SER A 180 22.62 3.54 -7.32
C SER A 180 22.74 2.25 -8.12
N ILE A 181 23.02 2.38 -9.41
CA ILE A 181 23.26 1.25 -10.33
C ILE A 181 24.34 1.64 -11.34
N PHE A 182 25.06 0.66 -11.89
CA PHE A 182 25.99 0.93 -12.98
C PHE A 182 25.25 1.12 -14.29
N VAL A 183 25.70 2.07 -15.09
CA VAL A 183 25.22 2.29 -16.45
C VAL A 183 26.37 2.04 -17.42
N ASN A 184 26.09 1.32 -18.51
CA ASN A 184 27.03 1.11 -19.60
C ASN A 184 26.53 1.82 -20.87
N ASN A 185 27.17 2.94 -21.21
CA ASN A 185 26.94 3.68 -22.45
C ASN A 185 28.27 3.95 -23.19
N GLY A 186 29.14 2.94 -23.24
CA GLY A 186 30.50 3.02 -23.79
C GLY A 186 31.60 2.98 -22.72
N TYR A 187 31.30 3.49 -21.52
CA TYR A 187 32.09 3.33 -20.29
C TYR A 187 31.13 3.01 -19.14
N VAL A 188 31.61 2.25 -18.14
CA VAL A 188 30.80 1.87 -16.97
C VAL A 188 30.97 2.91 -15.87
N TYR A 189 29.87 3.53 -15.44
CA TYR A 189 29.86 4.49 -14.33
C TYR A 189 28.61 4.33 -13.47
N PRO A 190 28.68 4.61 -12.15
CA PRO A 190 27.51 4.57 -11.29
C PRO A 190 26.63 5.80 -11.49
N ILE A 191 25.32 5.61 -11.49
CA ILE A 191 24.34 6.69 -11.45
C ILE A 191 23.29 6.40 -10.37
N THR A 192 22.76 7.46 -9.74
CA THR A 192 21.58 7.35 -8.89
C THR A 192 20.32 7.61 -9.71
N ILE A 193 19.43 6.62 -9.76
CA ILE A 193 18.11 6.71 -10.43
C ILE A 193 17.03 6.82 -9.37
N MET A 194 15.97 7.60 -9.65
CA MET A 194 14.78 7.65 -8.80
C MET A 194 13.73 6.66 -9.29
N ALA A 195 13.24 5.80 -8.41
CA ALA A 195 11.99 5.07 -8.58
C ALA A 195 10.92 5.58 -7.60
N ILE A 196 9.65 5.38 -7.97
CA ILE A 196 8.52 5.47 -7.06
C ILE A 196 7.98 4.05 -6.90
N LEU A 197 8.13 3.48 -5.71
CA LEU A 197 7.51 2.19 -5.38
C LEU A 197 6.21 2.47 -4.63
N GLY A 198 5.17 1.70 -4.93
CA GLY A 198 3.82 1.95 -4.42
C GLY A 198 3.11 0.67 -4.03
N TYR A 199 2.64 0.62 -2.79
CA TYR A 199 1.83 -0.48 -2.27
C TYR A 199 0.39 0.00 -2.11
N GLY A 200 -0.55 -0.72 -2.73
CA GLY A 200 -1.97 -0.46 -2.64
C GLY A 200 -2.74 -1.77 -2.48
N ASP A 201 -3.36 -1.97 -1.32
CA ASP A 201 -4.08 -3.21 -1.00
C ASP A 201 -5.26 -2.93 -0.07
N PHE A 202 -6.11 -3.94 0.15
CA PHE A 202 -7.23 -3.89 1.07
C PHE A 202 -7.25 -5.12 1.99
N ALA A 203 -7.83 -4.95 3.17
CA ALA A 203 -7.98 -6.00 4.17
C ALA A 203 -9.43 -6.01 4.67
N LEU A 204 -10.17 -7.08 4.35
CA LEU A 204 -11.58 -7.30 4.70
C LEU A 204 -11.75 -8.52 5.60
N ALA A 205 -10.98 -9.57 5.31
CA ALA A 205 -11.00 -10.84 6.03
C ALA A 205 -9.84 -10.95 7.03
N ASN A 206 -8.88 -10.03 6.99
CA ASN A 206 -7.73 -10.01 7.89
C ASN A 206 -7.46 -8.61 8.45
N PHE A 207 -6.63 -8.55 9.49
CA PHE A 207 -6.03 -7.29 9.94
C PHE A 207 -4.96 -6.80 8.95
N PRO A 208 -4.81 -5.47 8.74
CA PRO A 208 -3.78 -4.85 7.89
C PRO A 208 -2.37 -5.35 8.15
N GLU A 209 -2.03 -5.59 9.42
CA GLU A 209 -0.72 -6.07 9.85
C GLU A 209 -0.40 -7.46 9.27
N LYS A 210 -1.37 -8.37 9.33
CA LYS A 210 -1.24 -9.73 8.79
C LYS A 210 -1.23 -9.68 7.27
N LYS A 211 -2.14 -8.92 6.67
CA LYS A 211 -2.26 -8.77 5.22
C LYS A 211 -0.98 -8.22 4.59
N SER A 212 -0.42 -7.15 5.15
CA SER A 212 0.84 -6.55 4.69
C SER A 212 2.01 -7.54 4.77
N ARG A 213 2.08 -8.34 5.84
CA ARG A 213 3.14 -9.35 6.01
C ARG A 213 3.04 -10.49 5.00
N GLU A 214 1.82 -10.96 4.73
CA GLU A 214 1.56 -11.99 3.72
C GLU A 214 1.94 -11.48 2.32
N THR A 215 1.52 -10.27 1.95
CA THR A 215 1.87 -9.66 0.65
C THR A 215 3.38 -9.46 0.51
N ALA A 216 4.05 -8.93 1.54
CA ALA A 216 5.51 -8.79 1.56
C ALA A 216 6.21 -10.15 1.38
N SER A 217 5.76 -11.18 2.10
CA SER A 217 6.39 -12.50 2.06
C SER A 217 6.23 -13.17 0.68
N ALA A 218 5.05 -13.07 0.07
CA ALA A 218 4.81 -13.55 -1.29
C ALA A 218 5.67 -12.81 -2.32
N LEU A 219 5.78 -11.48 -2.19
CA LEU A 219 6.57 -10.66 -3.11
C LEU A 219 8.08 -10.88 -2.94
N SER A 220 8.55 -11.10 -1.71
CA SER A 220 9.92 -11.51 -1.43
C SER A 220 10.27 -12.82 -2.12
N LEU A 221 9.41 -13.85 -1.97
CA LEU A 221 9.61 -15.15 -2.61
C LEU A 221 9.66 -15.02 -4.14
N PHE A 222 8.72 -14.28 -4.73
CA PHE A 222 8.73 -13.96 -6.16
C PHE A 222 10.06 -13.32 -6.59
N SER A 223 10.52 -12.34 -5.82
CA SER A 223 11.73 -11.59 -6.14
C SER A 223 12.97 -12.47 -6.07
N ILE A 224 13.09 -13.32 -5.04
CA ILE A 224 14.20 -14.28 -4.91
C ILE A 224 14.22 -15.26 -6.08
N ILE A 225 13.07 -15.83 -6.44
CA ILE A 225 12.97 -16.75 -7.59
C ILE A 225 13.37 -16.02 -8.88
N LEU A 226 12.86 -14.80 -9.11
CA LEU A 226 13.18 -14.02 -10.30
C LEU A 226 14.67 -13.66 -10.38
N LEU A 227 15.31 -13.32 -9.26
CA LEU A 227 16.75 -13.05 -9.20
C LEU A 227 17.57 -14.29 -9.53
N ILE A 228 17.18 -15.46 -9.06
CA ILE A 228 17.82 -16.73 -9.41
C ILE A 228 17.66 -17.01 -10.91
N LEU A 229 16.44 -16.90 -11.45
CA LEU A 229 16.17 -17.09 -12.87
C LEU A 229 16.95 -16.10 -13.74
N SER A 230 16.99 -14.83 -13.33
CA SER A 230 17.77 -13.79 -14.01
C SER A 230 19.26 -14.14 -14.02
N ARG A 231 19.82 -14.60 -12.90
CA ARG A 231 21.23 -15.02 -12.85
C ARG A 231 21.51 -16.20 -13.77
N LEU A 232 20.67 -17.23 -13.75
CA LEU A 232 20.79 -18.40 -14.64
C LEU A 232 20.63 -18.02 -16.12
N SER A 233 19.86 -16.97 -16.42
CA SER A 233 19.62 -16.51 -17.79
C SER A 233 20.83 -15.85 -18.46
N ILE A 234 21.87 -15.49 -17.69
CA ILE A 234 23.11 -14.95 -18.24
C ILE A 234 23.84 -16.01 -19.07
N GLU A 235 23.91 -17.24 -18.55
CA GLU A 235 24.66 -18.33 -19.16
C GLU A 235 23.80 -19.19 -20.09
N ASN A 236 22.48 -19.22 -19.88
CA ASN A 236 21.59 -20.11 -20.62
C ASN A 236 20.34 -19.38 -21.14
N HIS A 237 20.20 -19.41 -22.46
CA HIS A 237 19.13 -18.74 -23.19
C HIS A 237 17.72 -19.22 -22.80
N PHE A 238 17.56 -20.48 -22.40
CA PHE A 238 16.29 -21.03 -21.93
C PHE A 238 15.72 -20.23 -20.75
N TYR A 239 16.57 -19.88 -19.77
CA TYR A 239 16.12 -19.13 -18.59
C TYR A 239 15.75 -17.68 -18.90
N LYS A 240 16.15 -17.12 -20.05
CA LYS A 240 15.66 -15.80 -20.50
C LYS A 240 14.16 -15.84 -20.76
N TYR A 241 13.68 -16.87 -21.46
CA TYR A 241 12.24 -17.09 -21.68
C TYR A 241 11.51 -17.36 -20.37
N VAL A 242 12.05 -18.24 -19.53
CA VAL A 242 11.42 -18.57 -18.24
C VAL A 242 11.27 -17.33 -17.38
N ALA A 243 12.32 -16.51 -17.21
CA ALA A 243 12.26 -15.29 -16.44
C ALA A 243 11.27 -14.26 -17.02
N ALA A 244 11.27 -14.07 -18.34
CA ALA A 244 10.40 -13.12 -19.02
C ALA A 244 8.91 -13.49 -18.96
N ILE A 245 8.56 -14.79 -18.92
CA ILE A 245 7.20 -15.26 -18.67
C ILE A 245 6.86 -15.18 -17.17
N PHE A 246 7.78 -15.61 -16.32
CA PHE A 246 7.58 -15.68 -14.88
C PHE A 246 7.27 -14.31 -14.27
N ALA A 247 8.01 -13.28 -14.67
CA ALA A 247 7.87 -11.92 -14.11
C ALA A 247 6.42 -11.39 -14.14
N PRO A 248 5.73 -11.28 -15.30
CA PRO A 248 4.35 -10.81 -15.35
C PRO A 248 3.35 -11.83 -14.79
N LEU A 249 3.54 -13.12 -15.06
CA LEU A 249 2.57 -14.16 -14.70
C LEU A 249 2.52 -14.38 -13.19
N ALA A 250 3.67 -14.61 -12.56
CA ALA A 250 3.73 -14.86 -11.12
C ALA A 250 3.33 -13.62 -10.31
N HIS A 251 3.64 -12.41 -10.81
CA HIS A 251 3.19 -11.16 -10.20
C HIS A 251 1.66 -11.05 -10.21
N GLU A 252 0.99 -11.35 -11.33
CA GLU A 252 -0.48 -11.35 -11.39
C GLU A 252 -1.08 -12.46 -10.50
N VAL A 253 -0.47 -13.64 -10.46
CA VAL A 253 -0.92 -14.75 -9.59
C VAL A 253 -0.89 -14.36 -8.12
N ILE A 254 0.17 -13.70 -7.65
CA ILE A 254 0.28 -13.23 -6.26
C ILE A 254 -0.85 -12.24 -5.93
N ILE A 255 -1.09 -11.27 -6.81
CA ILE A 255 -2.16 -10.29 -6.64
C ILE A 255 -3.52 -10.97 -6.65
N ALA A 256 -3.77 -11.88 -7.60
CA ALA A 256 -5.04 -12.58 -7.75
C ALA A 256 -5.35 -13.47 -6.54
N ILE A 257 -4.38 -14.24 -6.05
CA ILE A 257 -4.53 -15.06 -4.83
C ILE A 257 -4.79 -14.15 -3.62
N GLY A 258 -4.01 -13.08 -3.48
CA GLY A 258 -4.14 -12.13 -2.38
C GLY A 258 -5.52 -11.48 -2.31
N ARG A 259 -6.07 -11.06 -3.45
CA ARG A 259 -7.43 -10.48 -3.54
C ARG A 259 -8.51 -11.52 -3.28
N ARG A 260 -8.40 -12.70 -3.90
CA ARG A 260 -9.38 -13.78 -3.74
C ARG A 260 -9.51 -14.21 -2.27
N LYS A 261 -8.40 -14.23 -1.52
CA LYS A 261 -8.40 -14.54 -0.09
C LYS A 261 -9.16 -13.50 0.74
N GLU A 262 -9.06 -12.22 0.39
CA GLU A 262 -9.77 -11.14 1.08
C GLU A 262 -11.24 -11.03 0.65
N GLU A 263 -11.57 -11.34 -0.60
CA GLU A 263 -12.93 -11.24 -1.12
C GLU A 263 -13.80 -12.45 -0.77
N LYS A 264 -13.22 -13.65 -0.67
CA LYS A 264 -13.94 -14.90 -0.38
C LYS A 264 -13.70 -15.43 1.03
N GLY A 265 -12.81 -14.80 1.80
CA GLY A 265 -12.59 -15.15 3.20
C GLY A 265 -13.74 -14.70 4.08
N ASP A 266 -13.78 -15.20 5.31
CA ASP A 266 -14.73 -14.75 6.31
C ASP A 266 -14.41 -13.31 6.70
N TYR A 267 -15.36 -12.40 6.46
CA TYR A 267 -15.16 -10.98 6.76
C TYR A 267 -15.05 -10.77 8.26
N LEU A 268 -14.00 -10.07 8.67
CA LEU A 268 -13.69 -9.91 10.09
C LEU A 268 -14.52 -8.81 10.74
N PHE A 269 -14.98 -7.83 9.97
CA PHE A 269 -15.73 -6.69 10.49
C PHE A 269 -17.15 -6.70 9.94
N THR A 270 -17.93 -7.69 10.35
CA THR A 270 -19.35 -7.79 10.07
C THR A 270 -20.19 -7.20 11.21
N PRO A 271 -21.42 -6.75 10.91
CA PRO A 271 -22.40 -6.42 11.93
C PRO A 271 -22.65 -7.62 12.86
N VAL A 272 -23.04 -7.33 14.10
CA VAL A 272 -23.37 -8.35 15.11
C VAL A 272 -24.76 -8.10 15.65
N GLU A 273 -25.45 -9.17 16.06
CA GLU A 273 -26.80 -9.04 16.66
C GLU A 273 -26.77 -8.38 18.04
N HIS A 274 -25.73 -8.65 18.83
CA HIS A 274 -25.62 -8.19 20.20
C HIS A 274 -24.36 -7.33 20.36
N GLY A 275 -24.55 -6.03 20.54
CA GLY A 275 -23.48 -5.07 20.67
C GLY A 275 -23.15 -4.32 19.38
N LEU A 276 -22.08 -3.54 19.44
CA LEU A 276 -21.58 -2.76 18.33
C LEU A 276 -20.09 -3.04 18.10
N ARG A 277 -19.74 -3.52 16.90
CA ARG A 277 -18.37 -3.92 16.57
C ARG A 277 -17.53 -2.69 16.24
N VAL A 278 -16.39 -2.55 16.89
CA VAL A 278 -15.40 -1.50 16.64
C VAL A 278 -14.59 -1.88 15.40
N LEU A 279 -14.60 -1.03 14.37
CA LEU A 279 -13.71 -1.13 13.21
C LEU A 279 -12.36 -0.50 13.53
N ASP A 280 -12.34 0.74 14.01
CA ASP A 280 -11.11 1.48 14.33
C ASP A 280 -11.35 2.53 15.43
N THR A 281 -10.27 3.11 15.97
CA THR A 281 -10.34 4.22 16.93
C THR A 281 -9.59 5.44 16.41
N LEU A 282 -10.17 6.63 16.56
CA LEU A 282 -9.49 7.88 16.21
C LEU A 282 -8.28 8.11 17.13
N PRO A 283 -7.18 8.68 16.63
CA PRO A 283 -6.03 9.02 17.46
C PRO A 283 -6.39 9.97 18.59
N ASN A 284 -5.80 9.76 19.77
CA ASN A 284 -6.03 10.56 20.99
C ASN A 284 -7.48 10.59 21.50
N SER A 285 -8.37 9.75 20.94
CA SER A 285 -9.76 9.61 21.37
C SER A 285 -9.90 8.90 22.72
N VAL A 286 -11.09 8.99 23.30
CA VAL A 286 -11.43 8.26 24.52
C VAL A 286 -11.36 6.74 24.29
N GLY A 287 -11.88 6.24 23.17
CA GLY A 287 -11.83 4.83 22.80
C GLY A 287 -10.40 4.31 22.68
N GLY A 288 -9.51 5.09 22.07
CA GLY A 288 -8.08 4.76 22.03
C GLY A 288 -7.42 4.73 23.42
N LYS A 289 -7.75 5.69 24.30
CA LYS A 289 -7.23 5.76 25.68
C LYS A 289 -7.73 4.62 26.58
N ILE A 290 -8.96 4.16 26.34
CA ILE A 290 -9.56 2.99 27.01
C ILE A 290 -8.94 1.68 26.52
N GLY A 291 -8.31 1.71 25.35
CA GLY A 291 -7.72 0.52 24.72
C GLY A 291 -8.76 -0.34 24.03
N LEU A 292 -9.77 0.27 23.40
CA LEU A 292 -10.61 -0.41 22.42
C LEU A 292 -9.75 -0.75 21.20
N ASN A 293 -9.82 -2.00 20.76
CA ASN A 293 -9.08 -2.49 19.61
C ASN A 293 -10.01 -2.77 18.43
N PRO A 294 -9.52 -2.67 17.19
CA PRO A 294 -10.23 -3.19 16.02
C PRO A 294 -10.75 -4.61 16.25
N GLY A 295 -12.06 -4.77 16.15
CA GLY A 295 -12.81 -6.01 16.26
C GLY A 295 -13.41 -6.29 17.64
N ASP A 296 -13.11 -5.48 18.66
CA ASP A 296 -13.82 -5.51 19.94
C ASP A 296 -15.33 -5.24 19.73
N ILE A 297 -16.19 -5.85 20.54
CA ILE A 297 -17.65 -5.61 20.51
C ILE A 297 -18.07 -4.92 21.81
N ILE A 298 -18.62 -3.71 21.71
CA ILE A 298 -19.17 -2.98 22.85
C ILE A 298 -20.59 -3.50 23.11
N LEU A 299 -20.85 -4.03 24.32
CA LEU A 299 -22.13 -4.62 24.70
C LEU A 299 -22.98 -3.66 25.53
N SER A 300 -22.34 -2.91 26.42
CA SER A 300 -23.00 -1.91 27.25
C SER A 300 -22.05 -0.80 27.69
N ILE A 301 -22.61 0.37 27.95
CA ILE A 301 -21.92 1.51 28.56
C ILE A 301 -22.75 1.94 29.77
N ASN A 302 -22.14 1.98 30.96
CA ASN A 302 -22.82 2.33 32.21
C ASN A 302 -24.08 1.49 32.48
N GLY A 303 -24.08 0.22 32.09
CA GLY A 303 -25.21 -0.69 32.21
C GLY A 303 -26.30 -0.55 31.13
N HIS A 304 -26.22 0.45 30.25
CA HIS A 304 -27.11 0.59 29.10
C HIS A 304 -26.60 -0.23 27.92
N ARG A 305 -27.47 -1.03 27.31
CA ARG A 305 -27.13 -1.82 26.11
C ARG A 305 -26.88 -0.90 24.92
N VAL A 306 -25.94 -1.31 24.06
CA VAL A 306 -25.57 -0.57 22.85
C VAL A 306 -25.75 -1.47 21.65
N TYR A 307 -26.58 -1.07 20.70
CA TYR A 307 -26.80 -1.76 19.42
C TYR A 307 -26.53 -0.86 18.21
N SER A 308 -26.51 0.45 18.43
CA SER A 308 -26.38 1.47 17.40
C SER A 308 -25.41 2.57 17.83
N ARG A 309 -25.04 3.43 16.89
CA ARG A 309 -24.20 4.59 17.18
C ARG A 309 -24.97 5.61 18.02
N GLU A 310 -26.27 5.75 17.74
CA GLU A 310 -27.22 6.61 18.43
C GLU A 310 -27.26 6.29 19.93
N ASP A 311 -27.28 5.00 20.30
CA ASP A 311 -27.24 4.61 21.72
C ASP A 311 -26.01 5.17 22.45
N ILE A 312 -24.85 5.18 21.80
CA ILE A 312 -23.62 5.75 22.38
C ILE A 312 -23.75 7.26 22.50
N GLU A 313 -24.28 7.92 21.49
CA GLU A 313 -24.48 9.38 21.48
C GLU A 313 -25.45 9.81 22.59
N ASP A 314 -26.53 9.05 22.81
CA ASP A 314 -27.52 9.27 23.87
C ASP A 314 -26.91 9.10 25.27
N ILE A 315 -26.13 8.03 25.49
CA ILE A 315 -25.47 7.78 26.78
C ILE A 315 -24.45 8.89 27.09
N LEU A 316 -23.74 9.38 26.07
CA LEU A 316 -22.72 10.42 26.23
C LEU A 316 -23.26 11.86 26.15
N PHE A 317 -24.52 12.04 25.78
CA PHE A 317 -25.16 13.35 25.66
C PHE A 317 -25.00 14.19 26.94
N PHE A 318 -25.18 13.57 28.10
CA PHE A 318 -25.05 14.21 29.42
C PHE A 318 -23.60 14.40 29.89
N ARG A 319 -22.61 14.10 29.05
CA ARG A 319 -21.18 14.22 29.34
C ARG A 319 -20.76 13.57 30.66
N PRO A 320 -21.01 12.26 30.85
CA PRO A 320 -20.63 11.57 32.08
C PRO A 320 -19.15 11.77 32.40
N LYS A 321 -18.82 11.97 33.68
CA LYS A 321 -17.43 12.12 34.12
C LYS A 321 -16.68 10.80 34.23
N PHE A 322 -17.43 9.70 34.30
CA PHE A 322 -16.94 8.34 34.40
C PHE A 322 -17.81 7.43 33.53
N ILE A 323 -17.17 6.55 32.77
CA ILE A 323 -17.85 5.47 32.04
C ILE A 323 -17.15 4.14 32.30
N TRP A 324 -17.94 3.07 32.34
CA TRP A 324 -17.46 1.70 32.19
C TRP A 324 -18.14 1.06 30.99
N LEU A 325 -17.38 0.30 30.21
CA LEU A 325 -17.84 -0.40 29.02
C LEU A 325 -17.67 -1.89 29.25
N ASP A 326 -18.74 -2.65 29.04
CA ASP A 326 -18.64 -4.10 28.94
C ASP A 326 -18.37 -4.45 27.48
N VAL A 327 -17.21 -5.06 27.24
CA VAL A 327 -16.65 -5.30 25.92
C VAL A 327 -16.32 -6.77 25.76
N PHE A 328 -16.69 -7.35 24.62
CA PHE A 328 -16.13 -8.62 24.20
C PHE A 328 -14.85 -8.35 23.39
N ASP A 329 -13.70 -8.53 24.05
CA ASP A 329 -12.37 -8.38 23.45
C ASP A 329 -11.99 -9.67 22.72
N ILE A 330 -11.52 -9.55 21.47
CA ILE A 330 -11.20 -10.71 20.61
C ILE A 330 -10.19 -11.66 21.27
N LYS A 331 -9.28 -11.14 22.10
CA LYS A 331 -8.21 -11.94 22.72
C LYS A 331 -8.55 -12.38 24.14
N LYS A 332 -9.28 -11.56 24.88
CA LYS A 332 -9.51 -11.75 26.33
C LYS A 332 -10.91 -12.24 26.66
N GLY A 333 -11.84 -12.23 25.70
CA GLY A 333 -13.25 -12.49 25.96
C GLY A 333 -13.91 -11.30 26.67
N MET A 334 -14.85 -11.58 27.57
CA MET A 334 -15.59 -10.54 28.30
C MET A 334 -14.68 -9.75 29.24
N VAL A 335 -14.59 -8.44 29.03
CA VAL A 335 -13.81 -7.52 29.86
C VAL A 335 -14.58 -6.23 30.09
N THR A 336 -14.44 -5.64 31.26
CA THR A 336 -14.93 -4.28 31.53
C THR A 336 -13.76 -3.31 31.40
N LYS A 337 -13.92 -2.24 30.61
CA LYS A 337 -12.93 -1.18 30.41
C LYS A 337 -13.49 0.15 30.94
N GLU A 338 -12.70 0.90 31.68
CA GLU A 338 -13.16 2.12 32.38
C GLU A 338 -12.41 3.37 31.93
N TYR A 339 -13.09 4.52 32.01
CA TYR A 339 -12.49 5.82 31.75
C TYR A 339 -13.09 6.92 32.61
N LYS A 340 -12.23 7.87 32.99
CA LYS A 340 -12.63 9.05 33.78
C LYS A 340 -12.07 10.33 33.19
N ASN A 341 -12.93 11.33 33.06
CA ASN A 341 -12.57 12.71 32.75
C ASN A 341 -13.47 13.65 33.57
N TYR A 342 -13.03 13.98 34.78
CA TYR A 342 -13.82 14.81 35.70
C TYR A 342 -13.86 16.30 35.34
N GLN A 343 -12.93 16.77 34.50
CA GLN A 343 -12.82 18.19 34.16
C GLN A 343 -13.84 18.61 33.10
N VAL A 344 -13.92 17.86 32.00
CA VAL A 344 -14.74 18.23 30.82
C VAL A 344 -15.96 17.31 30.66
N GLY A 345 -15.92 16.12 31.27
CA GLY A 345 -16.85 15.03 30.95
C GLY A 345 -16.46 14.33 29.65
N ILE A 346 -17.23 13.30 29.29
CA ILE A 346 -16.99 12.45 28.13
C ILE A 346 -18.14 12.63 27.14
N ASN A 347 -17.87 13.26 26.00
CA ASN A 347 -18.90 13.58 24.99
C ASN A 347 -18.83 12.68 23.74
N ASN A 348 -17.71 12.01 23.47
CA ASN A 348 -17.57 11.06 22.38
C ASN A 348 -16.52 9.99 22.74
N LEU A 349 -16.65 8.82 22.12
CA LEU A 349 -15.62 7.79 22.19
C LEU A 349 -14.56 7.94 21.09
N GLY A 350 -14.88 8.61 19.98
CA GLY A 350 -14.01 8.68 18.81
C GLY A 350 -13.71 7.29 18.23
N ILE A 351 -14.75 6.48 18.04
CA ILE A 351 -14.66 5.13 17.48
C ILE A 351 -15.35 5.09 16.11
N VAL A 352 -14.85 4.22 15.26
CA VAL A 352 -15.46 3.83 13.99
C VAL A 352 -16.08 2.46 14.19
N VAL A 353 -17.33 2.28 13.80
CA VAL A 353 -18.12 1.08 14.11
C VAL A 353 -18.74 0.49 12.86
N VAL A 354 -18.98 -0.81 12.88
CA VAL A 354 -19.76 -1.50 11.85
C VAL A 354 -21.17 -1.73 12.38
N SER A 355 -22.16 -1.21 11.67
CA SER A 355 -23.59 -1.31 12.01
C SER A 355 -24.40 -1.83 10.81
N ASN A 356 -25.54 -2.44 11.11
CA ASN A 356 -26.55 -2.83 10.11
C ASN A 356 -27.35 -1.63 9.59
N ILE A 357 -27.27 -0.48 10.25
CA ILE A 357 -28.00 0.73 9.86
C ILE A 357 -27.12 1.52 8.88
N PRO A 358 -27.60 1.84 7.67
CA PRO A 358 -26.86 2.62 6.71
C PRO A 358 -26.83 4.09 7.15
N ASP A 359 -25.83 4.45 7.93
CA ASP A 359 -25.44 5.86 8.08
C ASP A 359 -24.81 6.36 6.77
N GLN A 360 -24.52 7.66 6.68
CA GLN A 360 -23.79 8.27 5.56
C GLN A 360 -22.36 7.70 5.46
N ILE A 361 -22.27 6.48 4.97
CA ILE A 361 -21.07 5.70 4.85
C ILE A 361 -20.53 5.94 3.44
N PHE A 362 -19.31 6.47 3.35
CA PHE A 362 -18.60 6.52 2.08
C PHE A 362 -18.27 5.10 1.63
N ILE A 363 -19.12 4.55 0.76
CA ILE A 363 -18.87 3.27 0.11
C ILE A 363 -17.73 3.47 -0.88
N VAL A 364 -16.62 2.76 -0.67
CA VAL A 364 -15.49 2.81 -1.59
C VAL A 364 -15.82 1.98 -2.82
N GLU A 365 -16.13 2.64 -3.94
CA GLU A 365 -16.24 1.96 -5.23
C GLU A 365 -14.86 1.49 -5.72
N GLU A 366 -14.80 0.29 -6.30
CA GLU A 366 -13.60 -0.23 -6.94
C GLU A 366 -13.03 0.74 -7.98
N SER A 367 -11.69 0.75 -8.06
CA SER A 367 -10.97 1.64 -8.95
C SER A 367 -11.23 1.31 -10.43
N LYS A 368 -12.21 2.01 -11.04
CA LYS A 368 -12.49 1.92 -12.50
C LYS A 368 -11.30 2.42 -13.33
N ALA A 369 -11.12 1.84 -14.51
CA ALA A 369 -10.09 2.23 -15.48
C ALA A 369 -10.09 3.76 -15.74
N PRO A 370 -8.93 4.43 -15.82
CA PRO A 370 -8.82 5.86 -16.08
C PRO A 370 -9.61 6.29 -17.32
N VAL A 371 -9.57 5.47 -18.38
CA VAL A 371 -10.33 5.69 -19.63
C VAL A 371 -11.84 5.68 -19.37
N VAL A 372 -12.34 4.75 -18.57
CA VAL A 372 -13.76 4.68 -18.19
C VAL A 372 -14.16 5.90 -17.37
N ARG A 373 -13.30 6.38 -16.46
CA ARG A 373 -13.55 7.63 -15.71
C ARG A 373 -13.59 8.85 -16.62
N LEU A 374 -12.71 8.92 -17.61
CA LEU A 374 -12.67 10.01 -18.58
C LEU A 374 -13.95 10.03 -19.43
N ILE A 375 -14.35 8.86 -19.97
CA ILE A 375 -15.59 8.70 -20.75
C ILE A 375 -16.82 9.08 -19.92
N ASN A 376 -16.87 8.66 -18.66
CA ASN A 376 -17.98 9.00 -17.76
C ASN A 376 -18.02 10.50 -17.42
N ARG A 377 -16.87 11.17 -17.28
CA ARG A 377 -16.81 12.64 -17.12
C ARG A 377 -17.36 13.37 -18.34
N PHE A 378 -17.11 12.87 -19.56
CA PHE A 378 -17.66 13.46 -20.79
C PHE A 378 -19.16 13.15 -20.96
N LYS A 379 -19.64 11.97 -20.56
CA LYS A 379 -21.08 11.66 -20.53
C LYS A 379 -21.85 12.51 -19.52
N ASN A 380 -21.32 12.71 -18.31
CA ASN A 380 -21.97 13.54 -17.28
C ASN A 380 -21.96 15.04 -17.63
N LYS A 381 -21.00 15.53 -18.43
CA LYS A 381 -21.04 16.90 -18.98
C LYS A 381 -22.17 17.08 -20.01
N LYS A 382 -22.48 16.06 -20.83
CA LYS A 382 -23.62 16.11 -21.77
C LYS A 382 -24.98 16.06 -21.05
N SER A 383 -25.08 15.41 -19.90
CA SER A 383 -26.31 15.37 -19.09
C SER A 383 -26.64 16.69 -18.39
N LYS A 384 -25.66 17.59 -18.18
CA LYS A 384 -25.88 18.92 -17.58
C LYS A 384 -26.24 20.03 -18.59
N LEU A 385 -26.23 19.73 -19.88
CA LEU A 385 -26.56 20.67 -20.96
C LEU A 385 -27.97 20.45 -21.54
N LYS A 386 -28.81 19.66 -20.87
CA LYS A 386 -30.15 19.30 -21.35
C LYS A 386 -31.28 19.58 -20.35
N ASN A 387 -31.06 20.47 -19.38
CA ASN A 387 -32.11 21.10 -18.58
C ASN A 387 -32.05 22.61 -18.77
#